data_AF-A0A7W7ZIZ5-F1
#
_entry.id   AF-A0A7W7ZIZ5-F1
#
_cell.length_a   1.000
_cell.length_b   1.000
_cell.length_c   1.000
_cell.angle_alpha   90.00
_cell.angle_beta   90.00
_cell.angle_gamma   90.00
#
_symmetry.space_group_name_H-M   'P 1'
#
loop_
_entity.id
_entity.type
_entity.pdbx_description
1 polymer ?
#
loop_
_entity_poly.entity_id
_entity_poly.type
_entity_poly.pdbx_seq_one_letter_code
_entity_poly.pdbx_strand_id
1 'polypeptide(L)'
;MGMDIQRILPLTAVLISHRHMDHLSPASHKLLGGRVSSVIVPSGVKTDLPTTTFSVTELQAWQVRESSGLGIVVPVIHDGGRFVGDARSHPDSFAGYLIEYHGMKVYFPGVTAYRADILSNAFTRFGPIDLAIMPICPIVPAEEMLPHHMNPEQAIEVANLLHASAMLPIHFETFVN
;
A
#
# COMPACT_ATOMS: atom_id res chain seq x y z
N MET A 1 -13.18 2.07 14.08
CA MET A 1 -14.44 1.48 13.56
C MET A 1 -14.10 0.72 12.28
N GLY A 2 -14.69 -0.46 12.02
CA GLY A 2 -14.40 -1.25 10.82
C GLY A 2 -15.66 -1.98 10.34
N MET A 3 -15.67 -2.44 9.10
CA MET A 3 -16.76 -3.29 8.60
C MET A 3 -16.66 -4.70 9.17
N ASP A 4 -17.81 -5.28 9.51
CA ASP A 4 -17.90 -6.71 9.82
C ASP A 4 -17.49 -7.53 8.59
N ILE A 5 -16.50 -8.41 8.76
CA ILE A 5 -15.99 -9.30 7.70
C ILE A 5 -17.09 -10.19 7.09
N GLN A 6 -18.15 -10.48 7.83
CA GLN A 6 -19.30 -11.25 7.33
C GLN A 6 -20.11 -10.47 6.28
N ARG A 7 -20.00 -9.14 6.25
CA ARG A 7 -20.66 -8.26 5.26
C ARG A 7 -19.82 -8.00 4.01
N ILE A 8 -18.57 -8.46 3.99
CA ILE A 8 -17.68 -8.29 2.85
C ILE A 8 -17.92 -9.45 1.88
N LEU A 9 -18.16 -9.12 0.60
CA LEU A 9 -18.26 -10.10 -0.47
C LEU A 9 -16.94 -10.88 -0.60
N PRO A 10 -16.96 -12.11 -1.13
CA PRO A 10 -15.74 -12.85 -1.42
C PRO A 10 -14.74 -11.99 -2.23
N LEU A 11 -13.49 -11.96 -1.79
CA LEU A 11 -12.44 -11.14 -2.39
C LEU A 11 -11.51 -12.00 -3.23
N THR A 12 -11.27 -11.59 -4.46
CA THR A 12 -10.26 -12.25 -5.30
C THR A 12 -8.85 -12.00 -4.78
N ALA A 13 -8.60 -10.80 -4.26
CA ALA A 13 -7.31 -10.43 -3.70
C ALA A 13 -7.43 -9.43 -2.54
N VAL A 14 -6.45 -9.49 -1.64
CA VAL A 14 -6.15 -8.43 -0.66
C VAL A 14 -4.73 -7.95 -0.92
N LEU A 15 -4.53 -6.64 -0.92
CA LEU A 15 -3.23 -5.99 -1.09
C LEU A 15 -2.74 -5.47 0.26
N ILE A 16 -1.49 -5.75 0.59
CA ILE A 16 -0.85 -5.27 1.83
C ILE A 16 0.34 -4.41 1.41
N SER A 17 0.37 -3.14 1.79
CA SER A 17 1.41 -2.20 1.35
C SER A 17 2.76 -2.45 2.02
N HIS A 18 2.76 -2.76 3.32
CA HIS A 18 3.96 -3.03 4.10
C HIS A 18 3.60 -3.74 5.40
N ARG A 19 4.62 -4.10 6.17
CA ARG A 19 4.48 -4.98 7.32
C ARG A 19 4.21 -4.28 8.66
N HIS A 20 3.96 -2.97 8.73
CA HIS A 20 3.60 -2.32 10.00
C HIS A 20 2.25 -2.84 10.51
N MET A 21 2.01 -2.73 11.83
CA MET A 21 0.82 -3.30 12.49
C MET A 21 -0.51 -2.72 12.00
N ASP A 22 -0.50 -1.46 11.57
CA ASP A 22 -1.64 -0.72 11.04
C ASP A 22 -1.98 -1.07 9.58
N HIS A 23 -1.05 -1.69 8.83
CA HIS A 23 -1.26 -2.18 7.45
C HIS A 23 -1.25 -3.71 7.34
N LEU A 24 -0.68 -4.40 8.32
CA LEU A 24 -0.66 -5.85 8.47
C LEU A 24 -1.08 -6.23 9.90
N SER A 25 -2.40 -6.31 10.10
CA SER A 25 -2.99 -6.77 11.35
C SER A 25 -3.14 -8.30 11.37
N PRO A 26 -2.49 -9.01 12.31
CA PRO A 26 -2.66 -10.46 12.45
C PRO A 26 -4.10 -10.86 12.78
N ALA A 27 -4.83 -9.99 13.50
CA ALA A 27 -6.23 -10.22 13.83
C ALA A 27 -7.11 -10.16 12.58
N SER A 28 -6.97 -9.10 11.76
CA SER A 28 -7.71 -8.98 10.49
C SER A 28 -7.35 -10.09 9.51
N HIS A 29 -6.07 -10.46 9.45
CA HIS A 29 -5.59 -11.52 8.57
C HIS A 29 -6.23 -12.88 8.86
N LYS A 30 -6.39 -13.24 10.15
CA LYS A 30 -7.09 -14.47 10.56
C LYS A 30 -8.55 -14.50 10.12
N LEU A 31 -9.20 -13.34 10.02
CA LEU A 31 -10.60 -13.24 9.60
C LEU A 31 -10.81 -13.45 8.09
N LEU A 32 -9.74 -13.35 7.28
CA LEU A 32 -9.84 -13.50 5.83
C LEU A 32 -10.28 -14.92 5.43
N GLY A 33 -9.74 -15.96 6.08
CA GLY A 33 -10.16 -17.37 5.92
C GLY A 33 -10.44 -17.79 4.47
N GLY A 34 -11.48 -18.61 4.25
CA GLY A 34 -11.90 -19.02 2.90
C GLY A 34 -12.60 -17.92 2.07
N ARG A 35 -12.62 -16.66 2.53
CA ARG A 35 -13.28 -15.55 1.82
C ARG A 35 -12.36 -14.85 0.82
N VAL A 36 -11.06 -15.13 0.89
CA VAL A 36 -10.04 -14.54 0.03
C VAL A 36 -9.38 -15.62 -0.80
N SER A 37 -9.15 -15.38 -2.09
CA SER A 37 -8.38 -16.33 -2.92
C SER A 37 -6.87 -16.09 -2.85
N SER A 38 -6.46 -14.83 -2.73
CA SER A 38 -5.05 -14.45 -2.73
C SER A 38 -4.75 -13.24 -1.85
N VAL A 39 -3.61 -13.24 -1.20
CA VAL A 39 -3.03 -12.08 -0.53
C VAL A 39 -1.73 -11.72 -1.23
N ILE A 40 -1.59 -10.45 -1.59
CA ILE A 40 -0.39 -9.91 -2.23
C ILE A 40 0.33 -9.03 -1.23
N VAL A 41 1.62 -9.29 -1.09
CA VAL A 41 2.49 -8.59 -0.16
C VAL A 41 3.80 -8.20 -0.86
N PRO A 42 4.56 -7.23 -0.31
CA PRO A 42 5.91 -6.95 -0.75
C PRO A 42 6.85 -8.12 -0.44
N SER A 43 7.99 -8.16 -1.11
CA SER A 43 9.04 -9.14 -0.85
C SER A 43 9.45 -9.19 0.64
N GLY A 44 9.53 -10.39 1.20
CA GLY A 44 9.95 -10.65 2.59
C GLY A 44 8.80 -10.68 3.60
N VAL A 45 7.63 -10.12 3.27
CA VAL A 45 6.50 -9.97 4.20
C VAL A 45 5.77 -11.29 4.44
N LYS A 46 5.89 -12.28 3.55
CA LYS A 46 5.24 -13.58 3.76
C LYS A 46 5.68 -14.28 5.05
N THR A 47 6.89 -13.99 5.52
CA THR A 47 7.43 -14.54 6.77
C THR A 47 6.67 -14.09 8.02
N ASP A 48 5.94 -12.96 7.94
CA ASP A 48 5.11 -12.43 9.01
C ASP A 48 3.71 -13.06 9.06
N LEU A 49 3.34 -13.83 8.03
CA LEU A 49 2.01 -14.40 7.91
C LEU A 49 1.96 -15.81 8.51
N PRO A 50 0.91 -16.13 9.29
CA PRO A 50 0.68 -17.51 9.70
C PRO A 50 0.37 -18.39 8.48
N THR A 51 0.30 -19.71 8.66
CA THR A 51 -0.22 -20.60 7.61
C THR A 51 -1.67 -20.24 7.27
N THR A 52 -1.98 -20.14 5.98
CA THR A 52 -3.29 -19.70 5.46
C THR A 52 -3.93 -20.72 4.54
N THR A 53 -5.25 -20.65 4.39
CA THR A 53 -6.01 -21.43 3.40
C THR A 53 -5.97 -20.82 1.99
N PHE A 54 -5.55 -19.56 1.90
CA PHE A 54 -5.42 -18.81 0.65
C PHE A 54 -3.97 -18.67 0.23
N SER A 55 -3.76 -18.39 -1.06
CA SER A 55 -2.43 -18.15 -1.61
C SER A 55 -1.83 -16.84 -1.08
N VAL A 56 -0.54 -16.85 -0.77
CA VAL A 56 0.25 -15.63 -0.51
C VAL A 56 1.28 -15.48 -1.61
N THR A 57 1.23 -14.33 -2.29
CA THR A 57 2.17 -13.97 -3.36
C THR A 57 3.00 -12.77 -2.92
N GLU A 58 4.31 -12.93 -2.95
CA GLU A 58 5.25 -11.84 -2.76
C GLU A 58 5.59 -11.22 -4.11
N LEU A 59 5.57 -9.89 -4.18
CA LEU A 59 5.95 -9.16 -5.38
C LEU A 59 7.07 -8.16 -5.06
N GLN A 60 7.97 -8.01 -6.02
CA GLN A 60 9.03 -7.01 -6.01
C GLN A 60 8.57 -5.75 -6.76
N ALA A 61 9.28 -4.64 -6.52
CA ALA A 61 9.03 -3.40 -7.26
C ALA A 61 9.01 -3.63 -8.79
N TRP A 62 8.04 -3.01 -9.45
CA TRP A 62 7.77 -3.09 -10.89
C TRP A 62 7.28 -4.44 -11.42
N GLN A 63 7.04 -5.43 -10.55
CA GLN A 63 6.41 -6.67 -10.99
C GLN A 63 4.92 -6.46 -11.26
N VAL A 64 4.45 -7.07 -12.35
CA VAL A 64 3.06 -7.01 -12.81
C VAL A 64 2.34 -8.30 -12.47
N ARG A 65 1.09 -8.22 -12.00
CA ARG A 65 0.23 -9.40 -11.81
C ARG A 65 -1.10 -9.26 -12.54
N GLU A 66 -1.18 -9.77 -13.76
CA GLU A 66 -2.36 -9.63 -14.62
C GLU A 66 -3.61 -10.42 -14.19
N SER A 67 -3.49 -11.33 -13.22
CA SER A 67 -4.61 -12.18 -12.79
C SER A 67 -5.74 -11.34 -12.19
N SER A 68 -6.94 -11.46 -12.76
CA SER A 68 -8.17 -10.80 -12.29
C SER A 68 -8.16 -9.27 -12.40
N GLY A 69 -7.34 -8.70 -13.30
CA GLY A 69 -7.18 -7.25 -13.42
C GLY A 69 -6.51 -6.62 -12.20
N LEU A 70 -5.63 -7.37 -11.54
CA LEU A 70 -4.84 -6.84 -10.44
C LEU A 70 -3.55 -6.18 -10.94
N GLY A 71 -3.03 -5.30 -10.09
CA GLY A 71 -2.15 -4.23 -10.49
C GLY A 71 -0.67 -4.56 -10.72
N ILE A 72 0.05 -3.48 -11.01
CA ILE A 72 1.50 -3.36 -11.04
C ILE A 72 1.98 -2.92 -9.66
N VAL A 73 3.04 -3.54 -9.16
CA VAL A 73 3.71 -3.06 -7.95
C VAL A 73 4.61 -1.89 -8.31
N VAL A 74 4.46 -0.77 -7.60
CA VAL A 74 5.27 0.43 -7.80
C VAL A 74 6.12 0.70 -6.56
N PRO A 75 7.39 1.10 -6.72
CA PRO A 75 8.23 1.42 -5.59
C PRO A 75 7.69 2.65 -4.87
N VAL A 76 7.81 2.62 -3.55
CA VAL A 76 7.49 3.71 -2.63
C VAL A 76 8.64 3.86 -1.64
N ILE A 77 8.66 4.91 -0.83
CA ILE A 77 9.67 5.07 0.22
C ILE A 77 9.01 4.87 1.57
N HIS A 78 9.36 3.79 2.26
CA HIS A 78 8.90 3.59 3.63
C HIS A 78 9.91 2.80 4.46
N ASP A 79 9.61 2.64 5.75
CA ASP A 79 10.34 1.70 6.61
C ASP A 79 9.77 0.29 6.46
N GLY A 80 10.66 -0.67 6.24
CA GLY A 80 10.29 -2.08 6.10
C GLY A 80 10.36 -2.84 7.43
N GLY A 81 10.49 -2.16 8.56
CA GLY A 81 10.49 -2.80 9.88
C GLY A 81 9.09 -3.18 10.34
N ARG A 82 9.03 -4.04 11.35
CA ARG A 82 7.80 -4.34 12.12
C ARG A 82 8.08 -4.27 13.62
N PHE A 83 9.31 -4.55 14.01
CA PHE A 83 9.78 -4.56 15.38
C PHE A 83 10.92 -3.57 15.55
N VAL A 84 11.15 -3.12 16.79
CA VAL A 84 12.25 -2.20 17.08
C VAL A 84 13.58 -2.85 16.63
N GLY A 85 14.25 -2.20 15.68
CA GLY A 85 15.58 -2.60 15.20
C GLY A 85 15.61 -3.60 14.04
N ASP A 86 14.47 -4.02 13.45
CA ASP A 86 14.44 -5.03 12.38
C ASP A 86 14.35 -4.46 10.95
N ALA A 87 14.18 -3.14 10.79
CA ALA A 87 14.07 -2.47 9.50
C ALA A 87 15.22 -2.78 8.52
N ARG A 88 16.46 -2.81 9.04
CA ARG A 88 17.66 -3.09 8.21
C ARG A 88 17.65 -4.49 7.60
N SER A 89 16.96 -5.44 8.24
CA SER A 89 16.85 -6.82 7.76
C SER A 89 15.74 -6.99 6.72
N HIS A 90 14.92 -5.95 6.50
CA HIS A 90 13.73 -5.99 5.65
C HIS A 90 13.65 -4.76 4.73
N PRO A 91 14.72 -4.41 4.00
CA PRO A 91 14.79 -3.17 3.24
C PRO A 91 13.81 -3.07 2.06
N ASP A 92 13.21 -4.20 1.65
CA ASP A 92 12.29 -4.30 0.50
C ASP A 92 10.84 -4.61 0.91
N SER A 93 10.52 -4.58 2.20
CA SER A 93 9.22 -5.01 2.73
C SER A 93 8.12 -3.94 2.70
N PHE A 94 8.13 -3.10 1.66
CA PHE A 94 7.10 -2.10 1.36
C PHE A 94 6.88 -1.95 -0.15
N ALA A 95 5.65 -1.65 -0.54
CA ALA A 95 5.23 -1.52 -1.92
C ALA A 95 3.99 -0.64 -2.06
N GLY A 96 3.92 0.11 -3.16
CA GLY A 96 2.69 0.67 -3.68
C GLY A 96 2.08 -0.21 -4.77
N TYR A 97 0.84 0.08 -5.14
CA TYR A 97 0.09 -0.63 -6.15
C TYR A 97 -0.56 0.35 -7.12
N LEU A 98 -0.42 0.09 -8.42
CA LEU A 98 -1.24 0.67 -9.46
C LEU A 98 -2.19 -0.42 -9.99
N ILE A 99 -3.48 -0.29 -9.71
CA ILE A 99 -4.50 -1.27 -10.07
C ILE A 99 -5.21 -0.78 -11.32
N GLU A 100 -5.28 -1.63 -12.34
CA GLU A 100 -6.03 -1.35 -13.56
C GLU A 100 -7.17 -2.35 -13.72
N TYR A 101 -8.41 -1.87 -13.66
CA TYR A 101 -9.59 -2.72 -13.72
C TYR A 101 -10.69 -2.06 -14.55
N HIS A 102 -11.13 -2.75 -15.62
CA HIS A 102 -12.11 -2.24 -16.60
C HIS A 102 -11.81 -0.82 -17.10
N GLY A 103 -10.53 -0.52 -17.32
CA GLY A 103 -10.06 0.78 -17.81
C GLY A 103 -9.92 1.86 -16.74
N MET A 104 -10.29 1.60 -15.47
CA MET A 104 -9.97 2.51 -14.36
C MET A 104 -8.60 2.20 -13.78
N LYS A 105 -7.83 3.26 -13.49
CA LYS A 105 -6.52 3.22 -12.85
C LYS A 105 -6.59 3.82 -11.45
N VAL A 106 -6.28 2.99 -10.45
CA VAL A 106 -6.24 3.37 -9.04
C VAL A 106 -4.81 3.26 -8.51
N TYR A 107 -4.28 4.33 -7.97
CA TYR A 107 -2.99 4.34 -7.30
C TYR A 107 -3.17 4.26 -5.78
N PHE A 108 -2.48 3.32 -5.15
CA PHE A 108 -2.42 3.12 -3.71
C PHE A 108 -0.97 2.88 -3.27
N PRO A 109 -0.26 3.89 -2.72
CA PRO A 109 1.12 3.74 -2.26
C PRO A 109 1.27 3.09 -0.89
N GLY A 110 0.16 2.83 -0.17
CA GLY A 110 0.24 2.61 1.27
C GLY A 110 0.66 3.87 2.00
N VAL A 111 1.74 3.79 2.77
CA VAL A 111 2.39 4.94 3.41
C VAL A 111 3.72 5.17 2.70
N THR A 112 3.99 6.41 2.29
CA THR A 112 5.23 6.74 1.59
C THR A 112 5.70 8.15 1.89
N ALA A 113 7.01 8.36 1.89
CA ALA A 113 7.60 9.69 1.84
C ALA A 113 7.43 10.32 0.46
N TYR A 114 7.47 11.65 0.41
CA TYR A 114 7.48 12.39 -0.84
C TYR A 114 8.86 12.33 -1.51
N ARG A 115 8.90 11.84 -2.75
CA ARG A 115 10.11 11.78 -3.59
C ARG A 115 9.77 12.03 -5.04
N ALA A 116 9.90 13.29 -5.46
CA ALA A 116 9.60 13.73 -6.83
C ALA A 116 10.27 12.86 -7.90
N ASP A 117 11.51 12.43 -7.68
CA ASP A 117 12.33 11.64 -8.59
C ASP A 117 11.83 10.21 -8.81
N ILE A 118 11.30 9.58 -7.76
CA ILE A 118 10.73 8.22 -7.85
C ILE A 118 9.35 8.28 -8.50
N LEU A 119 8.55 9.28 -8.11
CA LEU A 119 7.18 9.45 -8.57
C LEU A 119 7.15 9.84 -10.06
N SER A 120 7.94 10.81 -10.51
CA SER A 120 7.92 11.25 -11.91
C SER A 120 8.26 10.12 -12.89
N ASN A 121 9.23 9.26 -12.53
CA ASN A 121 9.66 8.14 -13.36
C ASN A 121 8.67 6.98 -13.39
N ALA A 122 7.93 6.76 -12.30
CA ALA A 122 6.93 5.71 -12.22
C ALA A 122 5.75 5.98 -13.16
N PHE A 123 5.23 7.20 -13.14
CA PHE A 123 3.92 7.47 -13.75
C PHE A 123 3.97 7.90 -15.19
N THR A 124 5.13 8.34 -15.69
CA THR A 124 5.35 8.56 -17.12
C THR A 124 4.98 7.31 -17.95
N ARG A 125 5.15 6.11 -17.39
CA ARG A 125 4.82 4.83 -18.05
C ARG A 125 3.35 4.46 -18.00
N PHE A 126 2.58 5.02 -17.07
CA PHE A 126 1.22 4.58 -16.76
C PHE A 126 0.14 5.56 -17.25
N GLY A 127 0.51 6.81 -17.53
CA GLY A 127 -0.45 7.84 -17.94
C GLY A 127 -1.30 8.33 -16.77
N PRO A 128 -2.41 9.06 -17.05
CA PRO A 128 -3.25 9.66 -16.02
C PRO A 128 -3.93 8.59 -15.14
N ILE A 129 -4.19 8.97 -13.89
CA ILE A 129 -4.81 8.14 -12.85
C ILE A 129 -6.25 8.59 -12.63
N ASP A 130 -7.19 7.66 -12.44
CA ASP A 130 -8.58 8.01 -12.13
C ASP A 130 -8.74 8.34 -10.64
N LEU A 131 -8.12 7.55 -9.76
CA LEU A 131 -8.16 7.74 -8.31
C LEU A 131 -6.79 7.53 -7.66
N ALA A 132 -6.31 8.54 -6.95
CA ALA A 132 -5.13 8.45 -6.08
C ALA A 132 -5.55 8.34 -4.61
N ILE A 133 -5.28 7.20 -3.96
CA ILE A 133 -5.55 6.98 -2.53
C ILE A 133 -4.29 7.33 -1.75
N MET A 134 -4.24 8.51 -1.12
CA MET A 134 -2.98 9.10 -0.65
C MET A 134 -2.90 9.23 0.88
N PRO A 135 -1.82 8.79 1.54
CA PRO A 135 -1.58 9.05 2.96
C PRO A 135 -1.32 10.54 3.18
N ILE A 136 -1.82 11.10 4.29
CA ILE A 136 -1.62 12.52 4.64
C ILE A 136 -1.05 12.74 6.06
N CYS A 137 -0.73 11.65 6.76
CA CYS A 137 -0.27 11.62 8.15
C CYS A 137 0.57 10.34 8.38
N PRO A 138 1.19 10.20 9.57
CA PRO A 138 1.53 11.26 10.52
C PRO A 138 2.57 12.24 9.97
N ILE A 139 2.62 13.45 10.56
CA ILE A 139 3.56 14.52 10.16
C ILE A 139 4.32 15.15 11.34
N VAL A 140 4.05 14.72 12.58
CA VAL A 140 4.65 15.29 13.80
C VAL A 140 5.26 14.16 14.65
N PRO A 141 6.48 14.33 15.19
CA PRO A 141 7.44 15.40 14.87
C PRO A 141 7.97 15.26 13.43
N ALA A 142 8.18 16.38 12.75
CA ALA A 142 8.42 16.40 11.30
C ALA A 142 9.74 15.72 10.91
N GLU A 143 10.78 15.91 11.73
CA GLU A 143 12.11 15.32 11.54
C GLU A 143 12.11 13.78 11.61
N GLU A 144 11.16 13.19 12.32
CA GLU A 144 11.00 11.74 12.45
C GLU A 144 10.03 11.19 11.40
N MET A 145 8.95 11.91 11.11
CA MET A 145 7.87 11.41 10.25
C MET A 145 8.15 11.60 8.76
N LEU A 146 8.58 12.79 8.33
CA LEU A 146 8.73 13.13 6.90
C LEU A 146 9.81 12.34 6.13
N PRO A 147 10.81 11.69 6.76
CA PRO A 147 11.66 10.73 6.05
C PRO A 147 10.91 9.50 5.50
N HIS A 148 9.75 9.16 6.07
CA HIS A 148 8.99 7.94 5.73
C HIS A 148 7.51 8.22 5.37
N HIS A 149 7.03 9.45 5.58
CA HIS A 149 5.64 9.88 5.40
C HIS A 149 5.58 11.16 4.56
N MET A 150 4.40 11.43 4.01
CA MET A 150 4.10 12.69 3.33
C MET A 150 3.06 13.49 4.11
N ASN A 151 3.19 14.81 4.03
CA ASN A 151 2.17 15.73 4.53
C ASN A 151 1.03 15.93 3.50
N PRO A 152 -0.08 16.56 3.89
CA PRO A 152 -1.21 16.80 2.98
C PRO A 152 -0.82 17.55 1.70
N GLU A 153 0.05 18.56 1.79
CA GLU A 153 0.50 19.37 0.65
C GLU A 153 1.28 18.53 -0.36
N GLN A 154 2.20 17.70 0.13
CA GLN A 154 2.96 16.75 -0.68
C GLN A 154 2.05 15.71 -1.32
N ALA A 155 1.05 15.19 -0.60
CA ALA A 155 0.08 14.25 -1.16
C ALA A 155 -0.71 14.86 -2.34
N ILE A 156 -1.12 16.13 -2.22
CA ILE A 156 -1.76 16.89 -3.30
C ILE A 156 -0.79 17.08 -4.47
N GLU A 157 0.48 17.39 -4.20
CA GLU A 157 1.49 17.54 -5.23
C GLU A 157 1.68 16.24 -6.03
N VAL A 158 1.76 15.10 -5.35
CA VAL A 158 1.81 13.79 -6.02
C VAL A 158 0.55 13.57 -6.86
N ALA A 159 -0.64 13.79 -6.31
CA ALA A 159 -1.89 13.63 -7.07
C ALA A 159 -1.92 14.49 -8.35
N ASN A 160 -1.38 15.71 -8.29
CA ASN A 160 -1.26 16.58 -9.46
C ASN A 160 -0.23 16.07 -10.48
N LEU A 161 0.93 15.59 -10.03
CA LEU A 161 1.96 14.96 -10.89
C LEU A 161 1.43 13.70 -11.59
N LEU A 162 0.50 12.99 -10.95
CA LEU A 162 -0.20 11.83 -11.49
C LEU A 162 -1.27 12.17 -12.52
N HIS A 163 -1.60 13.45 -12.69
CA HIS A 163 -2.82 13.88 -13.37
C HIS A 163 -4.04 13.11 -12.85
N ALA A 164 -4.13 12.93 -11.53
CA ALA A 164 -5.20 12.18 -10.90
C ALA A 164 -6.53 12.93 -11.06
N SER A 165 -7.57 12.24 -11.54
CA SER A 165 -8.91 12.83 -11.66
C SER A 165 -9.55 13.09 -10.29
N ALA A 166 -9.24 12.24 -9.30
CA ALA A 166 -9.65 12.40 -7.91
C ALA A 166 -8.56 11.93 -6.94
N MET A 167 -8.56 12.49 -5.73
CA MET A 167 -7.74 12.07 -4.61
C MET A 167 -8.62 11.68 -3.42
N LEU A 168 -8.33 10.52 -2.81
CA LEU A 168 -8.93 10.05 -1.58
C LEU A 168 -7.85 10.05 -0.47
N PRO A 169 -7.89 10.98 0.50
CA PRO A 169 -6.94 10.97 1.61
C PRO A 169 -7.17 9.76 2.52
N ILE A 170 -6.09 9.19 3.06
CA ILE A 170 -6.08 8.09 4.03
C ILE A 170 -5.00 8.31 5.11
N HIS A 171 -4.88 7.36 6.05
CA HIS A 171 -3.86 7.34 7.11
C HIS A 171 -3.99 8.53 8.09
N PHE A 172 -5.19 9.08 8.25
CA PHE A 172 -5.52 10.09 9.25
C PHE A 172 -6.71 9.63 10.12
N GLU A 173 -6.83 10.20 11.32
CA GLU A 173 -7.99 10.04 12.24
C GLU A 173 -8.38 8.58 12.59
N THR A 174 -7.48 7.61 12.40
CA THR A 174 -7.78 6.18 12.63
C THR A 174 -7.03 5.61 13.83
N PHE A 175 -5.75 5.98 13.96
CA PHE A 175 -4.90 5.68 15.11
C PHE A 175 -4.41 7.00 15.70
N VAL A 176 -3.96 6.99 16.95
CA VAL A 176 -3.43 8.21 17.59
C VAL A 176 -2.17 8.61 16.85
N ASN A 177 -2.20 9.80 16.23
CA ASN A 177 -1.06 10.45 15.61
C ASN A 177 -0.07 10.96 16.66
#